data_AF-A0A2M7QRN7-F1
#
_entry.id   AF-A0A2M7QRN7-F1
#
_cell.length_a   1.000
_cell.length_b   1.000
_cell.length_c   1.000
_cell.angle_alpha   90.00
_cell.angle_beta   90.00
_cell.angle_gamma   90.00
#
_symmetry.space_group_name_H-M   'P 1'
#
loop_
_entity.id
_entity.type
_entity.pdbx_description
1 polymer ?
#
loop_
_entity_poly.entity_id
_entity_poly.type
_entity_poly.pdbx_seq_one_letter_code
_entity_poly.pdbx_strand_id
1 'polypeptide(L)'
;MALEPSLGWLWLWQASHALTFTPTHLAMIAFVSAAAPARLAASAQGLIGAGLGGVAMAAATFGAAAVYPAAGAAMFWLGLGLAALGLLAALGLRRGWDGGALAT
;
A
#
# COMPACT_ATOMS: atom_id res chain seq x y z
N MET A 1 23.13 11.03 -10.64
CA MET A 1 24.43 10.57 -10.08
C MET A 1 24.57 10.84 -8.59
N ALA A 2 24.48 12.08 -8.07
CA ALA A 2 24.66 12.33 -6.62
C ALA A 2 23.56 11.75 -5.70
N LEU A 3 22.37 11.44 -6.25
CA LEU A 3 21.24 10.83 -5.54
C LEU A 3 20.85 9.46 -6.10
N GLU A 4 21.61 8.92 -7.06
CA GLU A 4 21.34 7.59 -7.59
C GLU A 4 21.95 6.54 -6.66
N PRO A 5 21.15 5.68 -6.03
CA PRO A 5 21.67 4.64 -5.17
C PRO A 5 22.53 3.68 -6.00
N SER A 6 23.64 3.22 -5.42
CA SER A 6 24.42 2.14 -6.03
C SER A 6 23.58 0.86 -6.17
N LEU A 7 23.98 -0.05 -7.05
CA LEU A 7 23.30 -1.34 -7.25
C LEU A 7 23.08 -2.10 -5.95
N GLY A 8 24.01 -2.00 -4.99
CA GLY A 8 23.89 -2.65 -3.67
C GLY A 8 22.66 -2.20 -2.88
N TRP A 9 22.22 -0.96 -3.04
CA TRP A 9 21.01 -0.45 -2.38
C TRP A 9 19.72 -1.09 -2.88
N LEU A 10 19.71 -1.69 -4.08
CA LEU A 10 18.53 -2.39 -4.59
C LEU A 10 18.11 -3.53 -3.69
N TRP A 11 19.06 -4.24 -3.05
CA TRP A 11 18.74 -5.31 -2.12
C TRP A 11 17.97 -4.79 -0.90
N LEU A 12 18.43 -3.68 -0.32
CA LEU A 12 17.77 -3.03 0.81
C LEU A 12 16.39 -2.49 0.41
N TRP A 13 16.29 -1.91 -0.78
CA TRP A 13 15.02 -1.40 -1.30
C TRP A 13 14.02 -2.53 -1.52
N GLN A 14 14.42 -3.62 -2.20
CA GLN A 14 13.54 -4.77 -2.44
C GLN A 14 13.15 -5.47 -1.14
N ALA A 15 14.07 -5.59 -0.18
CA ALA A 15 13.74 -6.09 1.15
C ALA A 15 12.72 -5.18 1.84
N SER A 16 12.90 -3.85 1.80
CA SER A 16 11.96 -2.90 2.38
C SER A 16 10.57 -2.97 1.72
N HIS A 17 10.53 -3.21 0.42
CA HIS A 17 9.28 -3.40 -0.32
C HIS A 17 8.56 -4.68 0.15
N ALA A 18 9.28 -5.81 0.25
CA ALA A 18 8.70 -7.05 0.75
C ALA A 18 8.21 -6.92 2.21
N LEU A 19 9.01 -6.28 3.07
CA LEU A 19 8.70 -6.09 4.49
C LEU A 19 7.58 -5.08 4.74
N THR A 20 7.24 -4.23 3.77
CA THR A 20 6.07 -3.34 3.87
C THR A 20 4.83 -3.99 3.24
N PHE A 21 4.98 -4.63 2.09
CA PHE A 21 3.88 -5.26 1.38
C PHE A 21 3.30 -6.45 2.14
N THR A 22 4.11 -7.42 2.55
CA THR A 22 3.62 -8.69 3.12
C THR A 22 2.84 -8.47 4.43
N PRO A 23 3.35 -7.72 5.43
CA PRO A 23 2.59 -7.47 6.66
C PRO A 23 1.33 -6.67 6.40
N THR A 24 1.37 -5.69 5.47
CA THR A 24 0.18 -4.90 5.11
C THR A 24 -0.89 -5.77 4.47
N HIS A 25 -0.50 -6.69 3.59
CA HIS A 25 -1.42 -7.61 2.94
C HIS A 25 -2.08 -8.56 3.96
N LEU A 26 -1.30 -9.14 4.86
CA LEU A 26 -1.81 -10.00 5.94
C LEU A 26 -2.72 -9.22 6.90
N ALA A 27 -2.33 -8.00 7.29
CA ALA A 27 -3.13 -7.14 8.15
C ALA A 27 -4.46 -6.76 7.49
N MET A 28 -4.47 -6.53 6.18
CA MET A 28 -5.69 -6.27 5.42
C MET A 28 -6.62 -7.49 5.42
N ILE A 29 -6.10 -8.70 5.20
CA ILE A 29 -6.92 -9.93 5.27
C ILE A 29 -7.50 -10.11 6.68
N ALA A 30 -6.69 -9.92 7.72
CA ALA A 30 -7.12 -10.01 9.11
C ALA A 30 -8.19 -8.96 9.43
N PHE A 31 -7.98 -7.72 8.98
CA PHE A 31 -8.93 -6.63 9.15
C PHE A 31 -10.27 -6.95 8.50
N VAL A 32 -10.30 -7.37 7.23
CA VAL A 32 -11.54 -7.72 6.53
C VAL A 32 -12.26 -8.87 7.23
N SER A 33 -11.53 -9.87 7.69
CA SER A 33 -12.10 -11.03 8.38
C SER A 33 -12.79 -10.64 9.70
N ALA A 34 -12.30 -9.61 10.38
CA ALA A 34 -12.89 -9.10 11.62
C ALA A 34 -13.98 -8.02 11.38
N ALA A 35 -13.74 -7.13 10.42
CA ALA A 35 -14.52 -5.92 10.21
C ALA A 35 -15.70 -6.12 9.25
N ALA A 36 -15.62 -7.04 8.29
CA ALA A 36 -16.69 -7.24 7.32
C ALA A 36 -17.79 -8.16 7.89
N PRO A 37 -19.08 -7.81 7.75
CA PRO A 37 -20.17 -8.74 8.04
C PRO A 37 -20.02 -10.03 7.23
N ALA A 38 -20.33 -11.18 7.82
CA ALA A 38 -20.11 -12.50 7.19
C ALA A 38 -20.69 -12.61 5.76
N ARG A 39 -21.88 -12.03 5.54
CA ARG A 39 -22.54 -12.00 4.22
C ARG A 39 -21.79 -11.19 3.15
N LEU A 40 -20.90 -10.27 3.57
CA LEU A 40 -20.16 -9.35 2.69
C LEU A 40 -18.67 -9.66 2.62
N ALA A 41 -18.15 -10.61 3.40
CA ALA A 41 -16.71 -10.88 3.47
C ALA A 41 -16.07 -11.16 2.09
N ALA A 42 -16.74 -11.97 1.25
CA ALA A 42 -16.27 -12.24 -0.11
C ALA A 42 -16.29 -10.99 -1.01
N SER A 43 -17.31 -10.13 -0.87
CA SER A 43 -17.40 -8.87 -1.61
C SER A 43 -16.34 -7.87 -1.16
N ALA A 44 -16.04 -7.81 0.14
CA ALA A 44 -14.98 -6.97 0.69
C ALA A 44 -13.60 -7.39 0.14
N GLN A 45 -13.31 -8.69 0.13
CA GLN A 45 -12.08 -9.23 -0.48
C GLN A 45 -12.01 -8.93 -1.98
N GLY A 46 -13.11 -9.12 -2.72
CA GLY A 46 -13.18 -8.82 -4.14
C GLY A 46 -12.94 -7.33 -4.46
N LEU A 47 -13.55 -6.44 -3.67
CA LEU A 47 -13.37 -4.99 -3.81
C LEU A 47 -11.92 -4.59 -3.54
N ILE A 48 -11.28 -5.18 -2.53
CA ILE A 48 -9.87 -4.90 -2.23
C ILE A 48 -8.98 -5.42 -3.36
N GLY A 49 -9.22 -6.64 -3.86
CA GLY A 49 -8.48 -7.20 -4.98
C GLY A 49 -8.58 -6.34 -6.25
N ALA A 50 -9.79 -5.99 -6.65
CA ALA A 50 -10.02 -5.14 -7.83
C ALA A 50 -9.52 -3.70 -7.64
N GLY A 51 -9.69 -3.15 -6.43
CA GLY A 51 -9.29 -1.79 -6.08
C GLY A 51 -7.77 -1.63 -5.99
N LEU A 52 -7.12 -2.39 -5.10
CA LEU A 52 -5.67 -2.30 -4.88
C LEU A 52 -4.88 -3.00 -6.00
N GLY A 53 -5.23 -4.24 -6.31
CA GLY A 53 -4.49 -5.04 -7.30
C GLY A 53 -4.77 -4.63 -8.74
N GLY A 54 -5.96 -4.09 -9.03
CA GLY A 54 -6.34 -3.62 -10.36
C GLY A 54 -6.15 -2.13 -10.53
N VAL A 55 -7.12 -1.34 -10.05
CA VAL A 55 -7.24 0.09 -10.36
C VAL A 55 -6.05 0.89 -9.84
N ALA A 56 -5.67 0.73 -8.57
CA ALA A 56 -4.58 1.48 -7.97
C ALA A 56 -3.24 1.15 -8.63
N MET A 57 -2.99 -0.14 -8.93
CA MET A 57 -1.77 -0.56 -9.62
C MET A 57 -1.69 -0.02 -11.05
N ALA A 58 -2.81 -0.05 -11.79
CA ALA A 58 -2.88 0.52 -13.14
C ALA A 58 -2.63 2.04 -13.10
N ALA A 59 -3.29 2.76 -12.20
CA ALA A 59 -3.12 4.19 -12.03
C ALA A 59 -1.67 4.55 -11.65
N ALA A 60 -1.05 3.80 -10.74
CA ALA A 60 0.35 3.99 -10.35
C ALA A 60 1.29 3.76 -11.53
N THR A 61 1.04 2.74 -12.35
CA THR A 61 1.87 2.41 -13.52
C THR A 61 1.79 3.50 -14.59
N PHE A 62 0.58 3.92 -14.97
CA PHE A 62 0.41 5.00 -15.96
C PHE A 62 0.89 6.35 -15.43
N GLY A 63 0.62 6.65 -14.15
CA GLY A 63 1.13 7.84 -13.49
C GLY A 63 2.66 7.87 -13.46
N ALA A 64 3.30 6.74 -13.14
CA ALA A 64 4.75 6.63 -13.20
C ALA A 64 5.27 6.90 -14.62
N ALA A 65 4.67 6.31 -15.66
CA ALA A 65 5.08 6.55 -17.05
C ALA A 65 5.05 8.04 -17.43
N ALA A 66 4.07 8.80 -16.93
CA ALA A 66 3.96 10.24 -17.19
C ALA A 66 4.97 11.08 -16.37
N VAL A 67 5.23 10.71 -15.12
CA VAL A 67 6.01 11.53 -14.17
C VAL A 67 7.51 11.23 -14.20
N TYR A 68 7.89 9.96 -14.43
CA TYR A 68 9.30 9.53 -14.39
C TYR A 68 10.24 10.34 -15.30
N PRO A 69 9.86 10.67 -16.56
CA PRO A 69 10.74 11.42 -17.47
C PRO A 69 11.14 12.81 -16.94
N ALA A 70 10.26 13.46 -16.17
CA ALA A 70 10.51 14.79 -15.63
C ALA A 70 11.16 14.75 -14.23
N ALA A 71 10.85 13.75 -13.41
CA ALA A 71 11.30 13.68 -12.02
C ALA A 71 12.62 12.92 -11.83
N GLY A 72 12.96 11.97 -12.71
CA GLY A 72 14.19 11.17 -12.61
C GLY A 72 14.40 10.57 -11.22
N ALA A 73 15.57 10.80 -10.62
CA ALA A 73 15.92 10.31 -9.27
C ALA A 73 15.03 10.89 -8.14
N ALA A 74 14.32 12.00 -8.35
CA ALA A 74 13.39 12.52 -7.34
C ALA A 74 12.22 11.56 -7.06
N MET A 75 11.94 10.60 -7.96
CA MET A 75 10.92 9.57 -7.75
C MET A 75 11.17 8.67 -6.54
N PHE A 76 12.40 8.56 -6.04
CA PHE A 76 12.67 7.83 -4.79
C PHE A 76 11.96 8.46 -3.58
N TRP A 77 11.73 9.78 -3.58
CA TRP A 77 10.99 10.47 -2.52
C TRP A 77 9.49 10.15 -2.54
N LEU A 78 8.93 9.74 -3.68
CA LEU A 78 7.52 9.37 -3.78
C LEU A 78 7.22 8.15 -2.88
N GLY A 79 8.13 7.17 -2.84
CA GLY A 79 8.00 6.01 -1.97
C GLY A 79 7.93 6.40 -0.48
N LEU A 80 8.75 7.37 -0.05
CA LEU A 80 8.71 7.90 1.31
C LEU A 80 7.35 8.55 1.61
N GLY A 81 6.83 9.37 0.69
CA GLY A 81 5.54 10.02 0.84
C GLY A 81 4.39 9.02 0.96
N LEU A 82 4.37 8.00 0.11
CA LEU A 82 3.36 6.93 0.15
C LEU A 82 3.45 6.09 1.43
N ALA A 83 4.66 5.79 1.89
CA ALA A 83 4.87 5.08 3.16
C ALA A 83 4.37 5.90 4.36
N ALA A 84 4.66 7.20 4.40
CA ALA A 84 4.17 8.10 5.44
C ALA A 84 2.64 8.19 5.43
N LEU A 85 2.02 8.31 4.25
CA LEU A 85 0.56 8.31 4.11
C LEU A 85 -0.06 7.01 4.61
N GLY A 86 0.51 5.86 4.23
CA GLY A 86 0.05 4.54 4.69
C GLY A 86 0.16 4.39 6.21
N LEU A 87 1.25 4.87 6.82
CA LEU A 87 1.41 4.86 8.27
C LEU A 87 0.37 5.73 8.97
N LEU A 88 0.11 6.94 8.47
CA LEU A 88 -0.91 7.83 9.03
C LEU A 88 -2.32 7.21 8.94
N ALA A 89 -2.66 6.59 7.81
CA ALA A 89 -3.91 5.86 7.64
C ALA A 89 -4.03 4.69 8.63
N ALA A 90 -2.97 3.89 8.80
CA ALA A 90 -2.95 2.78 9.76
C ALA A 90 -3.10 3.25 11.21
N LEU A 91 -2.44 4.36 11.58
CA LEU A 91 -2.57 4.96 12.92
C LEU A 91 -3.98 5.53 13.14
N GLY A 92 -4.58 6.13 12.11
CA GLY A 92 -5.96 6.61 12.14
C GLY A 92 -6.95 5.45 12.37
N LEU A 93 -6.80 4.37 11.60
CA LEU A 93 -7.61 3.16 11.75
C LEU A 93 -7.47 2.57 13.16
N ARG A 94 -6.24 2.43 13.66
CA ARG A 94 -5.98 1.92 15.02
C ARG A 94 -6.65 2.77 16.11
N ARG A 95 -6.78 4.07 15.89
CA ARG A 95 -7.43 4.98 16.86
C ARG A 95 -8.95 4.97 16.77
N GLY A 96 -9.51 4.73 15.58
CA GLY A 96 -10.95 4.82 15.34
C GLY A 96 -11.69 3.49 15.35
N TRP A 97 -10.99 2.37 15.21
CA TRP A 97 -11.60 1.04 15.17
C TRP A 97 -11.51 0.33 16.52
N ASP A 98 -12.64 -0.21 16.97
CA ASP A 98 -12.81 -0.95 18.22
C ASP A 98 -12.49 -2.45 18.10
N GLY A 99 -12.17 -2.93 16.89
CA GLY A 99 -11.90 -4.34 16.60
C GLY A 99 -13.14 -5.13 16.20
N GLY A 100 -14.32 -4.51 16.15
CA GLY A 100 -15.60 -5.16 15.81
C GLY A 100 -15.98 -5.05 14.32
N ALA A 101 -17.12 -5.65 13.99
CA ALA A 101 -17.69 -5.53 12.65
C ALA A 101 -18.15 -4.09 12.37
N LEU A 102 -17.83 -3.57 11.20
CA LEU A 102 -18.27 -2.26 10.73
C LEU A 102 -19.68 -2.39 10.13
N ALA A 103 -20.66 -1.77 10.79
CA ALA A 103 -22.10 -1.88 10.54
C ALA A 103 -22.66 -3.29 10.82
N THR A 104 -23.38 -3.39 11.94
CA THR A 104 -24.21 -4.56 12.29
C THR A 104 -25.48 -4.61 11.45
#